data_AF-A0A7C6EJ46-F1
#
_entry.id   AF-A0A7C6EJ46-F1
#
_cell.length_a   1.000
_cell.length_b   1.000
_cell.length_c   1.000
_cell.angle_alpha   90.00
_cell.angle_beta   90.00
_cell.angle_gamma   90.00
#
_symmetry.space_group_name_H-M   'P 1'
#
loop_
_entity.id
_entity.type
_entity.pdbx_description
1 polymer ?
#
loop_
_entity_poly.entity_id
_entity_poly.type
_entity_poly.pdbx_seq_one_letter_code
_entity_poly.pdbx_strand_id
1 'polypeptide(L)'
;MAKKFKPGPYNYCDYRCERCSEKDDCRVYKENQERLLEHYLKGEDPNDPDVFLNDLKEIFEKTQEMIKQAAAEQGIDLSEVPDEEIEEVDPHTYVIYNLAYEYFDRAHKLIKKLEAEGIPSEIEEEFEDFAWYHTLIVAKTGRLVSGFDDEFFDPEVREVEEEGTLQVINKGINLSKNALNKMLNELPDDFQDIVDMLDILKRLELQIRTDIRKKVDDTQTNS
;
A
#
# COMPACT_ATOMS: atom_id res chain seq x y z
N MET A 1 -4.47 -30.05 9.62
CA MET A 1 -5.77 -29.33 9.76
C MET A 1 -5.89 -28.42 8.55
N ALA A 2 -6.99 -28.48 7.79
CA ALA A 2 -7.19 -27.56 6.67
C ALA A 2 -7.15 -26.14 7.20
N LYS A 3 -6.28 -25.27 6.66
CA LYS A 3 -6.16 -23.88 7.12
C LYS A 3 -7.50 -23.19 6.84
N LYS A 4 -8.22 -22.79 7.90
CA LYS A 4 -9.51 -22.07 7.85
C LYS A 4 -9.42 -20.75 7.08
N PHE A 5 -8.22 -20.20 6.94
CA PHE A 5 -7.95 -18.93 6.28
C PHE A 5 -6.71 -19.02 5.40
N LYS A 6 -6.59 -18.14 4.40
CA LYS A 6 -5.35 -17.99 3.63
C LYS A 6 -4.19 -17.64 4.57
N PRO A 7 -3.03 -18.33 4.44
CA PRO A 7 -1.86 -17.99 5.23
C PRO A 7 -1.36 -16.59 4.85
N GLY A 8 -0.81 -15.88 5.83
CA GLY A 8 0.00 -14.71 5.55
C GLY A 8 1.30 -15.09 4.84
N PRO A 9 2.08 -14.09 4.39
CA PRO A 9 1.86 -12.66 4.65
C PRO A 9 0.82 -12.01 3.70
N TYR A 10 0.10 -11.00 4.20
CA TYR A 10 -0.99 -10.31 3.47
C TYR A 10 -0.47 -9.18 2.55
N ASN A 11 0.74 -9.30 1.99
CA ASN A 11 1.37 -8.18 1.25
C ASN A 11 0.70 -7.86 -0.07
N TYR A 12 -0.13 -8.78 -0.56
CA TYR A 12 -1.05 -8.62 -1.69
C TYR A 12 -2.29 -7.76 -1.35
N CYS A 13 -2.44 -7.31 -0.10
CA CYS A 13 -3.57 -6.51 0.32
C CYS A 13 -3.37 -5.02 -0.03
N ASP A 14 -4.42 -4.43 -0.59
CA ASP A 14 -4.55 -3.00 -0.87
C ASP A 14 -5.52 -2.29 0.08
N TYR A 15 -5.92 -2.96 1.17
CA TYR A 15 -6.81 -2.48 2.22
C TYR A 15 -8.22 -2.06 1.77
N ARG A 16 -8.64 -2.46 0.56
CA ARG A 16 -10.01 -2.30 0.04
C ARG A 16 -10.87 -3.53 0.31
N CYS A 17 -11.05 -3.86 1.58
CA CYS A 17 -11.70 -5.11 1.98
C CYS A 17 -13.14 -5.25 1.45
N GLU A 18 -13.87 -4.14 1.35
CA GLU A 18 -15.23 -4.05 0.82
C GLU A 18 -15.32 -4.47 -0.66
N ARG A 19 -14.25 -4.24 -1.43
CA ARG A 19 -14.11 -4.62 -2.85
C ARG A 19 -13.26 -5.88 -3.07
N CYS A 20 -12.83 -6.57 -2.00
CA CYS A 20 -11.92 -7.71 -2.09
C CYS A 20 -12.66 -9.02 -2.40
N SER A 21 -12.23 -9.73 -3.47
CA SER A 21 -12.78 -11.03 -3.86
C SER A 21 -12.43 -12.17 -2.89
N GLU A 22 -11.44 -11.96 -2.02
CA GLU A 22 -10.89 -12.96 -1.11
C GLU A 22 -11.35 -12.76 0.35
N LYS A 23 -12.30 -11.84 0.57
CA LYS A 23 -12.74 -11.43 1.91
C LYS A 23 -13.30 -12.59 2.74
N ASP A 24 -13.86 -13.61 2.09
CA ASP A 24 -14.44 -14.76 2.79
C ASP A 24 -13.40 -15.68 3.43
N ASP A 25 -12.20 -15.77 2.85
CA ASP A 25 -11.08 -16.56 3.34
C ASP A 25 -10.00 -15.71 4.04
N CYS A 26 -10.24 -14.41 4.18
CA CYS A 26 -9.32 -13.46 4.80
C CYS A 26 -9.57 -13.35 6.31
N ARG A 27 -8.59 -13.82 7.11
CA ARG A 27 -8.65 -13.75 8.59
C ARG A 27 -8.83 -12.31 9.09
N VAL A 28 -8.04 -11.37 8.57
CA VAL A 28 -8.07 -9.96 8.99
C VAL A 28 -9.46 -9.35 8.79
N TYR A 29 -10.08 -9.62 7.64
CA TYR A 29 -11.43 -9.12 7.38
C TYR A 29 -12.45 -9.73 8.35
N LYS A 30 -12.43 -11.05 8.55
CA LYS A 30 -13.38 -11.72 9.45
C LYS A 30 -13.21 -11.26 10.90
N GLU A 31 -11.99 -11.14 11.40
CA GLU A 31 -11.71 -10.63 12.75
C GLU A 31 -12.20 -9.18 12.93
N ASN A 32 -12.02 -8.33 11.91
CA ASN A 32 -12.55 -6.96 11.95
C ASN A 32 -14.09 -6.93 11.93
N GLN A 33 -14.75 -7.80 11.17
CA GLN A 33 -16.22 -7.89 11.15
C GLN A 33 -16.78 -8.41 12.47
N GLU A 34 -16.13 -9.40 13.08
CA GLU A 34 -16.48 -9.92 14.40
C GLU A 34 -16.40 -8.82 15.46
N ARG A 35 -15.30 -8.04 15.48
CA ARG A 35 -15.15 -6.89 16.39
C ARG A 35 -16.25 -5.84 16.21
N LEU A 36 -16.54 -5.43 14.97
CA LEU A 36 -17.62 -4.49 14.69
C LEU A 36 -18.98 -5.01 15.19
N LEU A 37 -19.27 -6.28 14.95
CA LEU A 37 -20.51 -6.92 15.42
C LEU A 37 -20.59 -6.92 16.95
N GLU A 38 -19.49 -7.20 17.65
CA GLU A 38 -19.44 -7.19 19.12
C GLU A 38 -19.78 -5.82 19.71
N HIS A 39 -19.25 -4.73 19.15
CA HIS A 39 -19.60 -3.37 19.59
C HIS A 39 -21.08 -3.07 19.35
N TYR A 40 -21.60 -3.39 18.16
CA TYR A 40 -23.02 -3.17 17.86
C TYR A 40 -23.94 -3.98 18.80
N LEU A 41 -23.57 -5.21 19.15
CA LEU A 41 -24.30 -6.02 20.12
C LEU A 41 -24.26 -5.44 21.56
N LYS A 42 -23.18 -4.74 21.91
CA LYS A 42 -23.04 -4.00 23.18
C LYS A 42 -23.75 -2.63 23.15
N GLY A 43 -24.20 -2.17 21.98
CA GLY A 43 -24.78 -0.85 21.79
C GLY A 43 -23.74 0.27 21.74
N GLU A 44 -22.48 -0.07 21.44
CA GLU A 44 -21.37 0.85 21.26
C GLU A 44 -21.27 1.28 19.79
N ASP A 45 -20.94 2.54 19.53
CA ASP A 45 -20.58 3.00 18.18
C ASP A 45 -19.08 2.72 17.95
N PRO A 46 -18.71 1.86 16.99
CA PRO A 46 -17.30 1.58 16.70
C PRO A 46 -16.51 2.80 16.20
N ASN A 47 -17.21 3.85 15.74
CA ASN A 47 -16.59 5.10 15.29
C ASN A 47 -16.46 6.13 16.41
N ASP A 48 -16.98 5.82 17.61
CA ASP A 48 -16.74 6.65 18.78
C ASP A 48 -15.23 6.64 19.11
N PRO A 49 -14.60 7.81 19.30
CA PRO A 49 -13.17 7.89 19.55
C PRO A 49 -12.71 7.11 20.79
N ASP A 50 -13.50 7.05 21.85
CA ASP A 50 -13.13 6.36 23.09
C ASP A 50 -13.20 4.84 22.89
N VAL A 51 -14.24 4.35 22.20
CA VAL A 51 -14.36 2.93 21.82
C VAL A 51 -13.17 2.51 20.94
N PHE A 52 -12.88 3.29 19.89
CA PHE A 52 -11.76 3.02 18.99
C PHE A 52 -10.40 3.01 19.71
N LEU A 53 -10.14 3.97 20.61
CA LEU A 53 -8.88 4.04 21.35
C LEU A 53 -8.72 2.86 22.32
N ASN A 54 -9.82 2.38 22.91
CA ASN A 54 -9.80 1.19 23.75
C ASN A 54 -9.47 -0.07 22.94
N ASP A 55 -10.12 -0.27 21.78
CA ASP A 55 -9.80 -1.36 20.86
C ASP A 55 -8.32 -1.36 20.47
N LEU A 56 -7.81 -0.18 20.10
CA LEU A 56 -6.42 -0.01 19.70
C LEU A 56 -5.47 -0.44 20.84
N LYS A 57 -5.77 -0.01 22.07
CA LYS A 57 -5.02 -0.40 23.26
C LYS A 57 -5.00 -1.92 23.45
N GLU A 58 -6.17 -2.57 23.38
CA GLU A 58 -6.28 -4.03 23.53
C GLU A 58 -5.49 -4.79 22.47
N ILE A 59 -5.54 -4.32 21.21
CA ILE A 59 -4.76 -4.89 20.10
C ILE A 59 -3.25 -4.78 20.37
N PHE A 60 -2.77 -3.63 20.83
CA PHE A 60 -1.35 -3.45 21.16
C PHE A 60 -0.91 -4.29 22.35
N GLU A 61 -1.71 -4.39 23.41
CA GLU A 61 -1.42 -5.25 24.57
C GLU A 61 -1.29 -6.72 24.14
N LYS A 62 -2.28 -7.22 23.38
CA LYS A 62 -2.24 -8.59 22.82
C LYS A 62 -1.04 -8.81 21.91
N THR A 63 -0.73 -7.85 21.04
CA THR A 63 0.43 -7.94 20.14
C THR A 63 1.74 -7.99 20.93
N GLN A 64 1.87 -7.18 21.98
CA GLN A 64 3.04 -7.19 22.85
C GLN A 64 3.21 -8.54 23.56
N GLU A 65 2.11 -9.14 24.04
CA GLU A 65 2.14 -10.49 24.61
C GLU A 65 2.58 -11.55 23.60
N MET A 66 2.04 -11.50 22.37
CA MET A 66 2.42 -12.41 21.29
C MET A 66 3.91 -12.29 20.94
N ILE A 67 4.45 -11.07 20.87
CA ILE A 67 5.88 -10.84 20.61
C ILE A 67 6.73 -11.42 21.75
N LYS A 68 6.37 -11.19 23.01
CA LYS A 68 7.11 -11.74 24.17
C LYS A 68 7.09 -13.27 24.18
N GLN A 69 5.96 -13.88 23.84
CA GLN A 69 5.84 -15.33 23.74
C GLN A 69 6.72 -15.89 22.61
N ALA A 70 6.64 -15.30 21.42
CA ALA A 70 7.46 -15.72 20.28
C ALA A 70 8.96 -15.57 20.56
N ALA A 71 9.37 -14.47 21.21
CA ALA A 71 10.76 -14.24 21.60
C ALA A 71 11.25 -15.31 22.60
N ALA A 72 10.44 -15.61 23.63
CA ALA A 72 10.78 -16.65 24.60
C ALA A 72 10.88 -18.06 23.95
N GLU A 73 9.98 -18.39 23.01
CA GLU A 73 10.01 -19.65 22.27
C GLU A 73 11.25 -19.78 21.37
N GLN A 74 11.70 -18.66 20.80
CA GLN A 74 12.87 -18.60 19.91
C GLN A 74 14.18 -18.34 20.66
N GLY A 75 14.12 -18.12 21.98
CA GLY A 75 15.30 -17.79 22.79
C GLY A 75 15.90 -16.41 22.49
N ILE A 76 15.09 -15.48 21.96
CA ILE A 76 15.48 -14.11 21.63
C ILE A 76 15.34 -13.22 22.87
N ASP A 77 16.40 -12.51 23.25
CA ASP A 77 16.35 -11.49 24.29
C ASP A 77 15.89 -10.15 23.70
N LEU A 78 14.70 -9.69 24.08
CA LEU A 78 14.13 -8.42 23.61
C LEU A 78 14.79 -7.18 24.25
N SER A 79 15.66 -7.35 25.24
CA SER A 79 16.39 -6.25 25.87
C SER A 79 17.74 -5.95 25.22
N GLU A 80 18.21 -6.86 24.36
CA GLU A 80 19.41 -6.66 23.56
C GLU A 80 19.02 -6.05 22.20
N VAL A 81 19.57 -4.88 21.90
CA VAL A 81 19.45 -4.25 20.58
C VAL A 81 20.77 -4.50 19.85
N PRO A 82 20.78 -5.10 18.65
CA PRO A 82 21.99 -5.24 17.86
C PRO A 82 22.59 -3.87 17.54
N ASP A 83 23.92 -3.76 17.61
CA ASP A 83 24.67 -2.55 17.19
C ASP A 83 24.80 -2.43 15.65
N GLU A 84 24.13 -3.29 14.89
CA GLU A 84 24.17 -3.26 13.42
C GLU A 84 23.33 -2.09 12.89
N GLU A 85 24.00 -1.10 12.29
CA GLU A 85 23.35 -0.06 11.50
C GLU A 85 22.72 -0.72 10.25
N ILE A 86 21.39 -0.72 10.20
CA ILE A 86 20.66 -1.10 8.99
C ILE A 86 20.88 0.02 7.97
N GLU A 87 21.52 -0.30 6.84
CA GLU A 87 21.74 0.68 5.77
C GLU A 87 20.39 1.16 5.23
N GLU A 88 20.12 2.45 5.40
CA GLU A 88 18.87 3.05 4.93
C GLU A 88 18.91 3.16 3.40
N VAL A 89 18.07 2.36 2.73
CA VAL A 89 17.94 2.42 1.27
C VAL A 89 17.22 3.71 0.90
N ASP A 90 17.92 4.65 0.25
CA ASP A 90 17.27 5.79 -0.40
C ASP A 90 16.47 5.30 -1.62
N PRO A 91 15.12 5.31 -1.57
CA PRO A 91 14.31 4.81 -2.66
C PRO A 91 14.44 5.65 -3.94
N HIS A 92 14.86 6.93 -3.83
CA HIS A 92 15.09 7.79 -5.00
C HIS A 92 16.29 7.37 -5.85
N THR A 93 17.11 6.42 -5.39
CA THR A 93 18.14 5.80 -6.22
C THR A 93 17.53 4.91 -7.32
N TYR A 94 16.25 4.50 -7.22
CA TYR A 94 15.60 3.61 -8.18
C TYR A 94 14.67 4.35 -9.15
N VAL A 95 14.76 4.01 -10.43
CA VAL A 95 13.94 4.62 -11.50
C VAL A 95 12.45 4.39 -11.25
N ILE A 96 12.07 3.17 -10.84
CA ILE A 96 10.67 2.80 -10.61
C ILE A 96 10.04 3.66 -9.51
N TYR A 97 10.78 3.95 -8.42
CA TYR A 97 10.28 4.78 -7.34
C TYR A 97 10.11 6.24 -7.77
N ASN A 98 11.07 6.80 -8.51
CA ASN A 98 10.94 8.17 -9.01
C ASN A 98 9.73 8.36 -9.94
N LEU A 99 9.43 7.37 -10.78
CA LEU A 99 8.21 7.38 -11.60
C LEU A 99 6.95 7.33 -10.73
N ALA A 100 6.93 6.51 -9.68
CA ALA A 100 5.81 6.40 -8.75
C ALA A 100 5.60 7.70 -7.97
N TYR A 101 6.70 8.34 -7.56
CA TYR A 101 6.69 9.63 -6.88
C TYR A 101 6.21 10.76 -7.79
N GLU A 102 6.66 10.79 -9.06
CA GLU A 102 6.18 11.76 -10.05
C GLU A 102 4.66 11.63 -10.27
N TYR A 103 4.17 10.39 -10.39
CA TYR A 103 2.73 10.12 -10.47
C TYR A 103 2.00 10.60 -9.22
N PHE A 104 2.50 10.26 -8.02
CA PHE A 104 1.92 10.67 -6.74
C PHE A 104 1.79 12.20 -6.66
N ASP A 105 2.85 12.96 -6.94
CA ASP A 105 2.84 14.42 -6.83
C ASP A 105 1.80 15.07 -7.76
N ARG A 106 1.73 14.62 -9.03
CA ARG A 106 0.73 15.12 -9.98
C ARG A 106 -0.69 14.73 -9.58
N ALA A 107 -0.89 13.47 -9.21
CA ALA A 107 -2.19 12.98 -8.79
C ALA A 107 -2.68 13.70 -7.53
N HIS A 108 -1.79 13.94 -6.57
CA HIS A 108 -2.12 14.66 -5.34
C HIS A 108 -2.59 16.09 -5.63
N LYS A 109 -1.93 16.79 -6.56
CA LYS A 109 -2.34 18.13 -6.99
C LYS A 109 -3.73 18.14 -7.62
N LEU A 110 -4.01 17.20 -8.55
CA LEU A 110 -5.33 17.10 -9.16
C LEU A 110 -6.40 16.75 -8.12
N ILE A 111 -6.12 15.81 -7.21
CA ILE A 111 -7.04 15.45 -6.12
C ILE A 111 -7.37 16.68 -5.27
N LYS A 112 -6.36 17.44 -4.84
CA LYS A 112 -6.56 18.65 -4.04
C LYS A 112 -7.37 19.72 -4.76
N LYS A 113 -7.16 19.87 -6.07
CA LYS A 113 -7.96 20.76 -6.91
C LYS A 113 -9.43 20.32 -6.92
N LEU A 114 -9.71 19.06 -7.23
CA LEU A 114 -11.07 18.51 -7.31
C LEU A 114 -11.79 18.55 -5.95
N GLU A 115 -11.08 18.27 -4.85
CA GLU A 115 -11.62 18.42 -3.49
C GLU A 115 -12.06 19.87 -3.19
N ALA A 116 -11.33 20.86 -3.72
CA ALA A 116 -11.63 22.28 -3.50
C ALA A 116 -12.74 22.81 -4.42
N GLU A 117 -12.80 22.33 -5.65
CA GLU A 117 -13.78 22.77 -6.67
C GLU A 117 -15.10 21.99 -6.60
N GLY A 118 -15.07 20.81 -5.99
CA GLY A 118 -16.18 19.86 -5.93
C GLY A 118 -15.99 18.72 -6.93
N ILE A 119 -16.19 17.48 -6.46
CA ILE A 119 -16.07 16.28 -7.29
C ILE A 119 -17.37 16.10 -8.08
N PRO A 120 -17.34 16.05 -9.43
CA PRO A 120 -18.52 15.76 -10.23
C PRO A 120 -19.09 14.37 -9.90
N SER A 121 -20.41 14.28 -9.77
CA SER A 121 -21.10 13.02 -9.43
C SER A 121 -20.87 11.91 -10.46
N GLU A 122 -20.59 12.29 -11.70
CA GLU A 122 -20.35 11.41 -12.85
C GLU A 122 -19.04 10.62 -12.73
N ILE A 123 -18.11 11.08 -11.87
CA ILE A 123 -16.79 10.45 -11.67
C ILE A 123 -16.51 10.09 -10.21
N GLU A 124 -17.50 10.07 -9.33
CA GLU A 124 -17.29 9.86 -7.89
C GLU A 124 -16.59 8.51 -7.61
N GLU A 125 -17.03 7.44 -8.27
CA GLU A 125 -16.44 6.11 -8.11
C GLU A 125 -14.99 6.06 -8.64
N GLU A 126 -14.74 6.67 -9.81
CA GLU A 126 -13.42 6.78 -10.41
C GLU A 126 -12.48 7.61 -9.54
N PHE A 127 -12.98 8.71 -8.97
CA PHE A 127 -12.25 9.56 -8.08
C PHE A 127 -11.86 8.81 -6.81
N GLU A 128 -12.75 8.01 -6.22
CA GLU A 128 -12.40 7.15 -5.08
C GLU A 128 -11.28 6.17 -5.42
N ASP A 129 -11.33 5.53 -6.60
CA ASP A 129 -10.28 4.65 -7.10
C ASP A 129 -8.94 5.39 -7.23
N PHE A 130 -8.95 6.50 -7.95
CA PHE A 130 -7.78 7.35 -8.17
C PHE A 130 -7.18 7.86 -6.86
N ALA A 131 -8.02 8.39 -5.97
CA ALA A 131 -7.61 8.98 -4.70
C ALA A 131 -7.01 7.97 -3.72
N TRP A 132 -7.39 6.70 -3.79
CA TRP A 132 -6.75 5.68 -2.95
C TRP A 132 -5.39 5.24 -3.48
N TYR A 133 -5.29 5.00 -4.79
CA TYR A 133 -4.10 4.40 -5.37
C TYR A 133 -2.97 5.43 -5.59
N HIS A 134 -3.25 6.74 -5.59
CA HIS A 134 -2.19 7.75 -5.75
C HIS A 134 -1.11 7.67 -4.67
N THR A 135 -1.49 7.45 -3.41
CA THR A 135 -0.54 7.27 -2.30
C THR A 135 -0.06 5.82 -2.18
N LEU A 136 -0.93 4.85 -2.47
CA LEU A 136 -0.59 3.44 -2.31
C LEU A 136 0.51 2.99 -3.28
N ILE A 137 0.51 3.45 -4.54
CA ILE A 137 1.51 3.05 -5.54
C ILE A 137 2.91 3.50 -5.12
N VAL A 138 3.08 4.76 -4.70
CA VAL A 138 4.39 5.27 -4.27
C VAL A 138 4.85 4.59 -2.97
N ALA A 139 3.95 4.37 -2.00
CA ALA A 139 4.29 3.68 -0.76
C ALA A 139 4.72 2.22 -1.01
N LYS A 140 4.01 1.50 -1.89
CA LYS A 140 4.33 0.11 -2.22
C LYS A 140 5.59 -0.01 -3.08
N THR A 141 5.83 0.95 -3.97
CA THR A 141 7.11 1.01 -4.69
C THR A 141 8.27 1.32 -3.76
N GLY A 142 8.09 2.20 -2.77
CA GLY A 142 9.08 2.44 -1.72
C GLY A 142 9.42 1.16 -0.96
N ARG A 143 8.40 0.43 -0.49
CA ARG A 143 8.58 -0.89 0.13
C ARG A 143 9.32 -1.87 -0.77
N LEU A 144 8.96 -1.94 -2.05
CA LEU A 144 9.58 -2.84 -3.02
C LEU A 144 11.08 -2.60 -3.10
N VAL A 145 11.50 -1.35 -3.26
CA VAL A 145 12.92 -1.02 -3.45
C VAL A 145 13.72 -1.14 -2.16
N SER A 146 13.13 -0.79 -1.01
CA SER A 146 13.75 -1.03 0.30
C SER A 146 13.91 -2.53 0.61
N GLY A 147 13.09 -3.39 0.01
CA GLY A 147 13.16 -4.84 0.21
C GLY A 147 14.16 -5.57 -0.70
N PHE A 148 14.80 -4.91 -1.67
CA PHE A 148 15.70 -5.59 -2.62
C PHE A 148 16.95 -6.16 -1.98
N ASP A 149 17.50 -5.42 -1.02
CA ASP A 149 18.73 -5.76 -0.31
C ASP A 149 18.44 -6.18 1.15
N ASP A 150 17.19 -6.55 1.45
CA ASP A 150 16.82 -7.09 2.77
C ASP A 150 17.47 -8.46 2.94
N GLU A 151 18.41 -8.58 3.89
CA GLU A 151 19.09 -9.83 4.24
C GLU A 151 18.42 -10.57 5.42
N PHE A 152 17.41 -9.96 6.06
CA PHE A 152 16.70 -10.57 7.19
C PHE A 152 15.78 -11.71 6.76
N PHE A 153 15.27 -11.66 5.53
CA PHE A 153 14.38 -12.69 4.99
C PHE A 153 15.12 -13.76 4.17
N ASP A 154 14.76 -15.02 4.41
CA ASP A 154 15.16 -16.12 3.54
C ASP A 154 14.76 -15.84 2.07
N PRO A 155 15.53 -16.33 1.08
CA PRO A 155 15.26 -16.07 -0.34
C PRO A 155 13.82 -16.37 -0.79
N GLU A 156 13.21 -17.45 -0.28
CA GLU A 156 11.82 -17.83 -0.61
C GLU A 156 10.81 -16.79 -0.10
N VAL A 157 11.03 -16.25 1.10
CA VAL A 157 10.16 -15.22 1.67
C VAL A 157 10.29 -13.92 0.88
N ARG A 158 11.52 -13.55 0.48
CA ARG A 158 11.75 -12.35 -0.34
C ARG A 158 11.05 -12.41 -1.69
N GLU A 159 11.07 -13.57 -2.34
CA GLU A 159 10.36 -13.77 -3.61
C GLU A 159 8.84 -13.58 -3.43
N VAL A 160 8.25 -14.14 -2.38
CA VAL A 160 6.82 -13.98 -2.07
C VAL A 160 6.47 -12.52 -1.70
N GLU A 161 7.33 -11.84 -0.97
CA GLU A 161 7.19 -10.41 -0.62
C GLU A 161 7.24 -9.51 -1.87
N GLU A 162 8.22 -9.74 -2.75
CA GLU A 162 8.38 -9.03 -4.01
C GLU A 162 7.18 -9.25 -4.92
N GLU A 163 6.77 -10.51 -5.13
CA GLU A 163 5.62 -10.84 -5.98
C GLU A 163 4.33 -10.22 -5.44
N GLY A 164 4.05 -10.37 -4.15
CA GLY A 164 2.87 -9.80 -3.52
C GLY A 164 2.83 -8.27 -3.61
N THR A 165 3.98 -7.62 -3.44
CA THR A 165 4.09 -6.15 -3.57
C THR A 165 3.86 -5.71 -5.02
N LEU A 166 4.45 -6.40 -6.00
CA LEU A 166 4.24 -6.14 -7.42
C LEU A 166 2.79 -6.33 -7.85
N GLN A 167 2.08 -7.32 -7.29
CA GLN A 167 0.65 -7.51 -7.57
C GLN A 167 -0.17 -6.29 -7.12
N VAL A 168 0.12 -5.71 -5.95
CA VAL A 168 -0.56 -4.49 -5.47
C VAL A 168 -0.23 -3.28 -6.34
N ILE A 169 1.05 -3.10 -6.70
CA ILE A 169 1.48 -1.98 -7.57
C ILE A 169 0.76 -2.08 -8.92
N ASN A 170 0.77 -3.25 -9.57
CA ASN A 170 0.10 -3.46 -10.85
C ASN A 170 -1.42 -3.26 -10.76
N LYS A 171 -2.06 -3.73 -9.68
CA LYS A 171 -3.48 -3.47 -9.43
C LYS A 171 -3.76 -1.97 -9.35
N GLY A 172 -2.95 -1.24 -8.57
CA GLY A 172 -3.07 0.21 -8.42
C GLY A 172 -2.87 0.96 -9.74
N ILE A 173 -1.87 0.57 -10.54
CA ILE A 173 -1.64 1.14 -11.88
C ILE A 173 -2.86 0.93 -12.77
N ASN A 174 -3.42 -0.28 -12.80
CA ASN A 174 -4.57 -0.60 -13.65
C ASN A 174 -5.83 0.18 -13.23
N LEU A 175 -6.13 0.23 -11.95
CA LEU A 175 -7.30 0.96 -11.44
C LEU A 175 -7.15 2.47 -11.63
N SER A 176 -5.95 3.01 -11.39
CA SER A 176 -5.64 4.42 -11.66
C SER A 176 -5.80 4.76 -13.14
N LYS A 177 -5.28 3.93 -14.05
CA LYS A 177 -5.46 4.12 -15.50
C LYS A 177 -6.93 4.07 -15.88
N ASN A 178 -7.70 3.12 -15.35
CA ASN A 178 -9.13 3.00 -15.65
C ASN A 178 -9.91 4.23 -15.17
N ALA A 179 -9.65 4.70 -13.94
CA ALA A 179 -10.25 5.90 -13.39
C ALA A 179 -9.92 7.13 -14.25
N LEU A 180 -8.63 7.38 -14.51
CA LEU A 180 -8.17 8.51 -15.31
C LEU A 180 -8.75 8.52 -16.73
N ASN A 181 -8.83 7.35 -17.40
CA ASN A 181 -9.43 7.26 -18.73
C ASN A 181 -10.92 7.63 -18.75
N LYS A 182 -11.66 7.28 -17.70
CA LYS A 182 -13.07 7.65 -17.57
C LYS A 182 -13.24 9.13 -17.21
N MET A 183 -12.37 9.65 -16.35
CA MET A 183 -12.35 11.06 -15.94
C MET A 183 -12.06 12.03 -17.10
N LEU A 184 -11.33 11.61 -18.14
CA LEU A 184 -11.01 12.44 -19.32
C LEU A 184 -12.22 13.15 -19.95
N ASN A 185 -13.39 12.50 -19.98
CA ASN A 185 -14.58 13.06 -20.62
C ASN A 185 -15.24 14.15 -19.78
N GLU A 186 -15.11 14.05 -18.46
CA GLU A 186 -15.80 14.89 -17.49
C GLU A 186 -14.89 16.03 -16.97
N LEU A 187 -13.57 15.92 -17.16
CA LEU A 187 -12.57 16.91 -16.73
C LEU A 187 -11.76 17.47 -17.92
N PRO A 188 -12.39 18.22 -18.85
CA PRO A 188 -11.71 18.75 -20.03
C PRO A 188 -10.60 19.76 -19.70
N ASP A 189 -10.74 20.52 -18.60
CA ASP A 189 -9.76 21.51 -18.17
C ASP A 189 -8.48 20.86 -17.62
N ASP A 190 -8.55 19.58 -17.19
CA ASP A 190 -7.45 18.80 -16.65
C ASP A 190 -6.91 17.75 -17.64
N PHE A 191 -7.31 17.85 -18.93
CA PHE A 191 -6.96 16.89 -19.95
C PHE A 191 -5.46 16.59 -20.02
N GLN A 192 -4.62 17.63 -20.03
CA GLN A 192 -3.17 17.47 -20.14
C GLN A 192 -2.58 16.80 -18.91
N ASP A 193 -3.04 17.16 -17.71
CA ASP A 193 -2.57 16.56 -16.46
C ASP A 193 -2.93 15.07 -16.40
N ILE A 194 -4.15 14.72 -16.84
CA ILE A 194 -4.60 13.33 -16.93
C ILE A 194 -3.75 12.54 -17.93
N VAL A 195 -3.49 13.09 -19.12
CA VAL A 195 -2.67 12.43 -20.15
C VAL A 195 -1.23 12.21 -19.65
N ASP A 196 -0.64 13.20 -19.00
CA ASP A 196 0.71 13.10 -18.44
C ASP A 196 0.79 12.00 -17.37
N MET A 197 -0.21 11.92 -16.48
CA MET A 197 -0.27 10.84 -15.48
C MET A 197 -0.44 9.46 -16.11
N LEU A 198 -1.25 9.34 -17.18
CA LEU A 198 -1.39 8.08 -17.92
C LEU A 198 -0.07 7.64 -18.57
N ASP A 199 0.75 8.59 -19.07
CA ASP A 199 2.08 8.30 -19.59
C ASP A 199 3.03 7.82 -18.49
N ILE A 200 3.04 8.47 -17.32
CA ILE A 200 3.85 8.04 -16.17
C ILE A 200 3.45 6.62 -15.73
N LEU A 201 2.15 6.32 -15.63
CA LEU A 201 1.66 4.98 -15.28
C LEU A 201 2.06 3.93 -16.33
N LYS A 202 2.12 4.29 -17.62
CA LYS A 202 2.61 3.42 -18.67
C LYS A 202 4.13 3.19 -18.57
N ARG A 203 4.90 4.22 -18.20
CA ARG A 203 6.34 4.12 -17.94
C ARG A 203 6.62 3.25 -16.72
N LEU A 204 5.82 3.35 -15.67
CA LEU A 204 5.86 2.45 -14.50
C LEU A 204 5.62 1.00 -14.90
N GLU A 205 4.56 0.73 -15.65
CA GLU A 205 4.22 -0.60 -16.14
C GLU A 205 5.34 -1.19 -17.03
N LEU A 206 5.98 -0.36 -17.85
CA LEU A 206 7.15 -0.76 -18.63
C LEU A 206 8.34 -1.10 -17.73
N GLN A 207 8.66 -0.22 -16.76
CA GLN A 207 9.77 -0.42 -15.84
C GLN A 207 9.62 -1.72 -15.04
N ILE A 208 8.41 -2.04 -14.59
CA ILE A 208 8.07 -3.30 -13.91
C ILE A 208 8.41 -4.52 -14.78
N ARG A 209 8.13 -4.46 -16.08
CA ARG A 209 8.37 -5.58 -16.99
C ARG A 209 9.82 -5.71 -17.44
N THR A 210 10.56 -4.60 -17.45
CA THR A 210 11.93 -4.57 -17.97
C THR A 210 12.97 -4.80 -16.89
N ASP A 211 12.93 -4.02 -15.80
CA ASP A 211 13.95 -4.06 -14.75
C ASP A 211 13.50 -3.26 -13.51
N ILE A 212 12.92 -3.92 -12.52
CA ILE A 212 12.51 -3.25 -11.27
C ILE A 212 13.69 -2.76 -10.42
N ARG A 213 14.91 -3.23 -10.67
CA ARG A 213 16.12 -2.92 -9.91
C ARG A 213 16.97 -1.82 -10.56
N LYS A 214 16.54 -1.26 -11.70
CA LYS A 214 17.26 -0.19 -12.40
C LYS A 214 17.46 1.04 -11.50
N LYS A 215 18.71 1.39 -11.24
CA LYS A 215 19.11 2.63 -10.55
C LYS A 215 19.14 3.82 -11.52
N VAL A 216 19.01 5.02 -10.99
CA VAL A 216 19.21 6.26 -11.74
C VAL A 216 20.70 6.37 -12.08
N ASP A 217 21.04 6.66 -13.33
CA ASP A 217 22.44 6.85 -13.72
C ASP A 217 22.97 8.14 -13.05
N ASP A 218 24.08 8.04 -12.30
CA ASP A 218 24.76 9.18 -11.61
C ASP A 218 25.28 10.30 -12.55
N THR A 219 24.96 10.25 -13.84
CA THR A 219 25.61 11.08 -14.87
C THR A 219 24.86 12.36 -15.26
N GLN A 220 23.83 12.80 -14.52
CA GLN A 220 23.10 14.04 -14.83
C GLN A 220 22.93 15.04 -13.68
N THR A 221 23.78 14.99 -12.65
CA THR A 221 23.81 16.02 -11.58
C THR A 221 25.01 16.96 -11.65
N ASN A 222 25.83 16.88 -12.70
CA ASN A 222 26.91 17.84 -12.96
C ASN A 222 26.87 18.30 -14.43
N SER A 223 25.98 19.23 -14.76
CA SER A 223 26.07 20.08 -15.97
C SER A 223 25.38 21.42 -15.73
#